data_AF-A0A7S8E880-F1
#
_entry.id   AF-A0A7S8E880-F1
#
_cell.length_a   1.000
_cell.length_b   1.000
_cell.length_c   1.000
_cell.angle_alpha   90.00
_cell.angle_beta   90.00
_cell.angle_gamma   90.00
#
_symmetry.space_group_name_H-M   'P 1'
#
loop_
_entity.id
_entity.type
_entity.pdbx_description
1 polymer ?
#
loop_
_entity_poly.entity_id
_entity_poly.type
_entity_poly.pdbx_seq_one_letter_code
_entity_poly.pdbx_strand_id
1 'polypeptide(L)'
;MQRIRLVFCTYCLIGLLLAACTPPQNVPTPYATRTLSAPGIVPSATIPVFTSEELYGGTEQFSGGLGQSDLTAASLPSRGVLPPDVVSTPDSANEEAQVVITLDDGTLLQADLYVPENVTAVDQVTNRPGVLLIAPDRVGWGLLPAQLQVAGLTALVVDVPATHEDLTTILTSLSEAPGVDPGRLGVIAAGNTIAPILTACAASEMCDALVLLSPADVVASDVTALNPRPFFLVAANTDAAAYPVALSLSTALTNATFREIAAGEGTGLLSNEGLNDEIANWLSEALAG
;
A
#
# COMPACT_ATOMS: atom_id res chain seq x y z
N MET A 1 5.70 -58.98 8.12
CA MET A 1 6.66 -59.06 7.00
C MET A 1 6.00 -58.70 5.66
N GLN A 2 5.43 -57.50 5.52
CA GLN A 2 4.65 -57.14 4.31
C GLN A 2 4.95 -55.74 3.76
N ARG A 3 5.82 -54.96 4.41
CA ARG A 3 6.22 -53.60 3.98
C ARG A 3 7.50 -53.54 3.12
N ILE A 4 8.24 -54.64 3.01
CA ILE A 4 9.51 -54.67 2.25
C ILE A 4 9.29 -54.89 0.74
N ARG A 5 8.12 -55.40 0.32
CA ARG A 5 7.84 -55.69 -1.10
C ARG A 5 7.39 -54.48 -1.92
N LEU A 6 6.94 -53.38 -1.28
CA LEU A 6 6.48 -52.20 -2.01
C LEU A 6 7.64 -51.28 -2.46
N VAL A 7 8.71 -51.19 -1.67
CA VAL A 7 9.85 -50.28 -1.94
C VAL A 7 10.67 -50.73 -3.15
N PHE A 8 10.75 -52.04 -3.40
CA PHE A 8 11.48 -52.59 -4.55
C PHE A 8 10.78 -52.33 -5.89
N CYS A 9 9.45 -52.14 -5.88
CA CYS A 9 8.70 -51.91 -7.13
C CYS A 9 8.83 -50.46 -7.61
N THR A 10 8.94 -49.50 -6.69
CA THR A 10 9.03 -48.06 -7.03
C THR A 10 10.40 -47.70 -7.62
N TYR A 11 11.49 -48.32 -7.15
CA TYR A 11 12.83 -48.08 -7.70
C TYR A 11 13.00 -48.64 -9.13
N CYS A 12 12.29 -49.70 -9.49
CA CYS A 12 12.37 -50.28 -10.83
C CYS A 12 11.65 -49.41 -11.88
N LEU A 13 10.61 -48.68 -11.48
CA LEU A 13 9.84 -47.79 -12.38
C LEU A 13 10.63 -46.51 -12.72
N ILE A 14 11.40 -45.96 -11.78
CA ILE A 14 12.21 -44.75 -11.98
C ILE A 14 13.39 -45.04 -12.93
N GLY A 15 14.00 -46.23 -12.87
CA GLY A 15 15.07 -46.62 -13.80
C GLY A 15 14.63 -46.72 -15.27
N LEU A 16 13.35 -47.05 -15.52
CA LEU A 16 12.81 -47.20 -16.87
C LEU A 16 12.45 -45.85 -17.53
N LEU A 17 12.18 -44.82 -16.73
CA LEU A 17 11.89 -43.46 -17.22
C LEU A 17 13.17 -42.69 -17.65
N LEU A 18 14.34 -43.03 -17.11
CA LEU A 18 15.61 -42.36 -17.43
C LEU A 18 16.29 -42.87 -18.72
N ALA A 19 15.84 -44.00 -19.28
CA ALA A 19 16.43 -44.58 -20.50
C ALA A 19 15.80 -44.07 -21.82
N ALA A 20 14.76 -43.21 -21.76
CA ALA A 20 14.05 -42.73 -22.95
C ALA A 20 14.63 -41.43 -23.56
N CYS A 21 15.69 -40.87 -23.00
CA CYS A 21 16.29 -39.62 -23.48
C CYS A 21 17.51 -39.90 -24.38
N THR A 22 17.29 -40.51 -25.54
CA THR A 22 18.29 -40.51 -26.63
C THR A 22 18.18 -39.20 -27.42
N PRO A 23 19.26 -38.43 -27.59
CA PRO A 23 19.22 -37.21 -28.38
C PRO A 23 18.96 -37.54 -29.86
N PRO A 24 18.12 -36.77 -30.58
CA PRO A 24 17.87 -36.98 -32.00
C PRO A 24 19.14 -36.74 -32.83
N GLN A 25 19.72 -37.83 -33.34
CA GLN A 25 20.79 -37.84 -34.34
C GLN A 25 20.17 -37.67 -35.73
N ASN A 26 19.86 -36.42 -36.12
CA ASN A 26 19.82 -35.95 -37.51
C ASN A 26 19.41 -34.48 -37.53
N VAL A 27 20.41 -33.59 -37.46
CA VAL A 27 20.22 -32.19 -37.83
C VAL A 27 20.64 -32.07 -39.30
N PRO A 28 19.74 -31.74 -40.23
CA PRO A 28 20.12 -31.47 -41.61
C PRO A 28 21.03 -30.24 -41.62
N THR A 29 22.24 -30.37 -42.16
CA THR A 29 23.11 -29.23 -42.43
C THR A 29 22.42 -28.31 -43.44
N PRO A 30 22.16 -27.03 -43.12
CA PRO A 30 21.56 -26.11 -44.08
C PRO A 30 22.58 -25.82 -45.19
N TYR A 31 22.28 -26.28 -46.40
CA TYR A 31 23.00 -25.89 -47.60
C TYR A 31 22.44 -24.52 -48.05
N ALA A 32 23.27 -23.49 -48.06
CA ALA A 32 22.86 -22.16 -48.52
C ALA A 32 22.73 -22.16 -50.05
N THR A 33 21.51 -22.19 -50.58
CA THR A 33 21.24 -22.16 -52.04
C THR A 33 20.52 -20.90 -52.51
N ARG A 34 20.79 -19.72 -51.94
CA ARG A 34 20.37 -18.46 -52.56
C ARG A 34 21.45 -17.40 -52.47
N THR A 35 22.06 -17.12 -53.62
CA THR A 35 22.76 -15.86 -53.88
C THR A 35 21.71 -14.76 -53.86
N LEU A 36 21.63 -14.03 -52.74
CA LEU A 36 20.79 -12.86 -52.56
C LEU A 36 21.38 -11.70 -53.40
N SER A 37 20.91 -11.57 -54.65
CA SER A 37 21.05 -10.32 -55.40
C SER A 37 19.96 -9.34 -54.95
N ALA A 38 20.09 -8.83 -53.72
CA ALA A 38 19.29 -7.70 -53.28
C ALA A 38 19.90 -6.40 -53.84
N PRO A 39 19.09 -5.45 -54.35
CA PRO A 39 19.55 -4.11 -54.72
C PRO A 39 20.24 -3.43 -53.53
N GLY A 40 21.36 -2.75 -53.76
CA GLY A 40 22.14 -2.10 -52.70
C GLY A 40 21.29 -1.15 -51.87
N ILE A 41 21.14 -1.47 -50.58
CA ILE A 41 20.47 -0.62 -49.61
C ILE A 41 21.38 0.60 -49.40
N VAL A 42 20.89 1.77 -49.76
CA VAL A 42 21.53 3.04 -49.41
C VAL A 42 21.50 3.15 -47.88
N PRO A 43 22.61 3.46 -47.19
CA PRO A 43 22.63 3.62 -45.74
C PRO A 43 21.53 4.61 -45.31
N SER A 44 20.74 4.28 -44.29
CA SER A 44 19.82 5.26 -43.73
C SER A 44 20.60 6.41 -43.11
N ALA A 45 19.97 7.58 -43.00
CA ALA A 45 20.55 8.72 -42.31
C ALA A 45 21.10 8.30 -40.95
N THR A 46 22.37 8.60 -40.69
CA THR A 46 22.97 8.46 -39.37
C THR A 46 22.24 9.37 -38.41
N ILE A 47 21.49 8.78 -37.48
CA ILE A 47 20.97 9.51 -36.32
C ILE A 47 22.17 9.72 -35.40
N PRO A 48 22.56 10.97 -35.11
CA PRO A 48 23.59 11.21 -34.11
C PRO A 48 23.06 10.72 -32.76
N VAL A 49 23.73 9.71 -32.20
CA VAL A 49 23.48 9.23 -30.85
C VAL A 49 24.35 10.08 -29.95
N PHE A 50 23.73 11.01 -29.23
CA PHE A 50 24.39 11.82 -28.22
C PHE A 50 24.37 11.06 -26.90
N THR A 51 25.50 11.08 -26.20
CA THR A 51 25.56 10.64 -24.80
C THR A 51 24.84 11.65 -23.91
N SER A 52 24.39 11.23 -22.72
CA SER A 52 23.70 12.12 -21.77
C SER A 52 24.53 13.37 -21.45
N GLU A 53 25.86 13.24 -21.46
CA GLU A 53 26.79 14.33 -21.20
C GLU A 53 26.86 15.36 -22.35
N GLU A 54 26.66 14.91 -23.59
CA GLU A 54 26.58 15.78 -24.79
C GLU A 54 25.21 16.48 -24.91
N LEU A 55 24.14 15.85 -24.42
CA LEU A 55 22.78 16.40 -24.46
C LEU A 55 22.52 17.39 -23.31
N TYR A 56 23.08 17.15 -22.13
CA TYR A 56 22.72 17.86 -20.90
C TYR A 56 23.88 18.62 -20.24
N GLY A 57 25.09 18.56 -20.81
CA GLY A 57 26.28 19.19 -20.25
C GLY A 57 26.88 18.40 -19.09
N GLY A 58 28.19 18.55 -18.89
CA GLY A 58 28.94 17.87 -17.83
C GLY A 58 28.38 18.13 -16.42
N THR A 59 28.70 17.21 -15.51
CA THR A 59 28.20 17.07 -14.13
C THR A 59 28.29 18.30 -13.21
N GLU A 60 28.79 19.44 -13.68
CA GLU A 60 28.94 20.65 -12.87
C GLU A 60 27.77 21.65 -12.97
N GLN A 61 26.83 21.45 -13.90
CA GLN A 61 25.66 22.34 -14.05
C GLN A 61 24.30 21.64 -13.97
N PHE A 62 24.27 20.32 -13.82
CA PHE A 62 23.04 19.56 -13.69
C PHE A 62 22.81 19.16 -12.23
N SER A 63 22.16 20.04 -11.46
CA SER A 63 21.37 19.59 -10.31
C SER A 63 20.15 18.90 -10.91
N GLY A 64 20.23 17.59 -11.12
CA GLY A 64 19.11 16.79 -11.59
C GLY A 64 17.85 17.20 -10.83
N GLY A 65 16.83 17.64 -11.56
CA GLY A 65 15.52 17.82 -10.97
C GLY A 65 15.12 16.52 -10.29
N LEU A 66 14.52 16.61 -9.10
CA LEU A 66 13.89 15.49 -8.41
C LEU A 66 13.10 14.67 -9.44
N GLY A 67 13.49 13.41 -9.66
CA GLY A 67 12.83 12.47 -10.58
C GLY A 67 13.62 11.94 -11.78
N GLN A 68 14.78 12.50 -12.16
CA GLN A 68 15.55 11.95 -13.30
C GLN A 68 16.56 10.84 -12.96
N SER A 69 16.93 10.71 -11.68
CA SER A 69 17.93 9.72 -11.23
C SER A 69 17.33 8.62 -10.35
N ASP A 70 16.02 8.60 -10.13
CA ASP A 70 15.37 7.54 -9.37
C ASP A 70 15.09 6.34 -10.28
N LEU A 71 15.87 5.27 -10.10
CA LEU A 71 15.73 4.01 -10.81
C LEU A 71 14.34 3.38 -10.61
N THR A 72 13.69 3.67 -9.47
CA THR A 72 12.34 3.22 -9.14
C THR A 72 11.34 3.89 -10.07
N ALA A 73 11.41 5.23 -10.18
CA ALA A 73 10.58 6.01 -11.09
C ALA A 73 10.81 5.68 -12.58
N ALA A 74 12.06 5.41 -12.97
CA ALA A 74 12.42 5.05 -14.35
C ALA A 74 11.95 3.64 -14.75
N SER A 75 11.68 2.76 -13.77
CA SER A 75 11.25 1.37 -14.01
C SER A 75 9.74 1.19 -14.06
N LEU A 76 8.97 2.19 -13.63
CA LEU A 76 7.52 2.12 -13.64
C LEU A 76 6.96 2.19 -15.08
N PRO A 77 5.91 1.42 -15.40
CA PRO A 77 5.20 1.57 -16.67
C PRO A 77 4.64 2.99 -16.79
N SER A 78 4.41 3.44 -18.02
CA SER A 78 3.75 4.74 -18.26
C SER A 78 2.45 4.82 -17.44
N ARG A 79 2.41 5.76 -16.48
CA ARG A 79 1.33 5.99 -15.48
C ARG A 79 1.31 5.04 -14.26
N GLY A 80 2.42 4.36 -13.95
CA GLY A 80 2.58 3.72 -12.65
C GLY A 80 2.59 4.76 -11.53
N VAL A 81 1.94 4.44 -10.41
CA VAL A 81 1.98 5.27 -9.21
C VAL A 81 3.38 5.09 -8.59
N LEU A 82 3.94 6.19 -8.09
CA LEU A 82 5.22 6.13 -7.39
C LEU A 82 4.97 5.67 -5.95
N PRO A 83 5.77 4.72 -5.44
CA PRO A 83 5.80 4.48 -4.01
C PRO A 83 6.19 5.78 -3.29
N PRO A 84 5.76 5.99 -2.04
CA PRO A 84 6.07 7.21 -1.31
C PRO A 84 7.58 7.44 -1.24
N ASP A 85 8.05 8.60 -1.70
CA ASP A 85 9.49 8.93 -1.71
C ASP A 85 9.91 9.47 -0.34
N VAL A 86 10.98 8.91 0.22
CA VAL A 86 11.45 9.21 1.56
C VAL A 86 12.33 10.46 1.51
N VAL A 87 11.81 11.59 2.02
CA VAL A 87 12.45 12.91 1.94
C VAL A 87 13.56 13.09 2.99
N SER A 88 13.49 12.33 4.09
CA SER A 88 14.48 12.36 5.17
C SER A 88 15.02 10.96 5.45
N THR A 89 16.34 10.85 5.67
CA THR A 89 16.90 9.60 6.22
C THR A 89 16.30 9.41 7.61
N PRO A 90 15.68 8.24 7.92
CA PRO A 90 15.20 7.97 9.26
C PRO A 90 16.37 8.16 10.23
N ASP A 91 16.27 9.16 11.11
CA ASP A 91 17.27 9.30 12.15
C ASP A 91 17.13 8.06 13.03
N SER A 92 18.23 7.46 13.49
CA SER A 92 18.19 6.13 14.14
C SER A 92 17.43 6.12 15.48
N ALA A 93 16.88 7.27 15.86
CA ALA A 93 16.04 7.51 17.03
C ALA A 93 14.60 7.95 16.70
N ASN A 94 14.31 8.33 15.44
CA ASN A 94 12.99 8.81 15.01
C ASN A 94 12.48 7.93 13.86
N GLU A 95 11.57 7.06 14.23
CA GLU A 95 10.86 6.05 13.47
C GLU A 95 9.82 6.58 12.46
N GLU A 96 9.81 7.90 12.27
CA GLU A 96 8.96 8.63 11.35
C GLU A 96 9.77 8.99 10.10
N ALA A 97 9.33 8.51 8.93
CA ALA A 97 9.87 8.90 7.65
C ALA A 97 8.92 9.89 6.99
N GLN A 98 9.36 11.12 6.73
CA GLN A 98 8.58 12.04 5.92
C GLN A 98 8.60 11.55 4.48
N VAL A 99 7.41 11.35 3.90
CA VAL A 99 7.25 10.89 2.53
C VAL A 99 6.43 11.87 1.70
N VAL A 100 6.66 11.83 0.38
CA VAL A 100 5.87 12.61 -0.59
C VAL A 100 5.16 11.65 -1.52
N ILE A 101 3.85 11.85 -1.66
CA ILE A 101 2.97 11.10 -2.55
C ILE A 101 2.63 12.02 -3.73
N THR A 102 2.84 11.53 -4.96
CA THR A 102 2.42 12.25 -6.16
C THR A 102 1.01 11.81 -6.52
N LEU A 103 0.06 12.74 -6.49
CA LEU A 103 -1.33 12.49 -6.88
C LEU A 103 -1.47 12.44 -8.41
N ASP A 104 -2.60 11.95 -8.90
CA ASP A 104 -2.87 11.77 -10.34
C ASP A 104 -2.80 13.07 -11.16
N ASP A 105 -3.10 14.21 -10.52
CA ASP A 105 -3.01 15.54 -11.11
C ASP A 105 -1.59 16.15 -11.07
N GLY A 106 -0.63 15.41 -10.52
CA GLY A 106 0.77 15.82 -10.34
C GLY A 106 1.01 16.69 -9.12
N THR A 107 0.01 16.92 -8.26
CA THR A 107 0.22 17.58 -6.98
C THR A 107 1.00 16.68 -6.02
N LEU A 108 1.82 17.30 -5.17
CA LEU A 108 2.63 16.61 -4.18
C LEU A 108 1.97 16.72 -2.82
N LEU A 109 1.57 15.59 -2.26
CA LEU A 109 1.02 15.48 -0.91
C LEU A 109 2.12 15.07 0.06
N GLN A 110 2.31 15.85 1.13
CA GLN A 110 3.19 15.46 2.22
C GLN A 110 2.49 14.48 3.16
N ALA A 111 3.23 13.48 3.59
CA ALA A 111 2.75 12.45 4.50
C ALA A 111 3.87 12.00 5.43
N ASP A 112 3.49 11.37 6.53
CA ASP A 112 4.43 10.79 7.49
C ASP A 112 4.19 9.28 7.56
N LEU A 113 5.23 8.50 7.29
CA LEU A 113 5.20 7.04 7.26
C LEU A 113 5.90 6.49 8.50
N TYR A 114 5.16 5.67 9.25
CA TYR A 114 5.61 4.98 10.45
C TYR A 114 5.72 3.48 10.14
N VAL A 115 6.94 2.96 10.16
CA VAL A 115 7.23 1.55 9.84
C VAL A 115 7.72 0.84 11.10
N PRO A 116 7.20 -0.35 11.46
CA PRO A 116 7.59 -1.06 12.68
C PRO A 116 9.11 -1.23 12.89
N GLU A 117 9.62 -1.00 14.11
CA GLU A 117 11.06 -1.01 14.44
C GLU A 117 11.76 -2.37 14.25
N ASN A 118 10.99 -3.47 14.32
CA ASN A 118 11.50 -4.85 14.24
C ASN A 118 11.48 -5.42 12.81
N VAL A 119 11.98 -4.66 11.84
CA VAL A 119 12.19 -5.18 10.49
C VAL A 119 13.64 -5.62 10.37
N THR A 120 13.93 -6.87 10.77
CA THR A 120 15.20 -7.47 10.37
C THR A 120 15.20 -7.65 8.84
N ALA A 121 16.36 -7.64 8.19
CA ALA A 121 16.46 -7.82 6.74
C ALA A 121 15.82 -9.14 6.22
N VAL A 122 15.54 -10.09 7.12
CA VAL A 122 14.84 -11.35 6.83
C VAL A 122 13.32 -11.19 6.92
N ASP A 123 12.82 -10.27 7.74
CA ASP A 123 11.38 -9.99 7.95
C ASP A 123 10.81 -8.97 6.96
N GLN A 124 11.63 -8.34 6.12
CA GLN A 124 11.21 -7.48 4.99
C GLN A 124 10.28 -8.20 3.99
N VAL A 125 10.25 -9.53 4.02
CA VAL A 125 9.39 -10.37 3.16
C VAL A 125 7.99 -10.56 3.75
N THR A 126 7.80 -10.26 5.05
CA THR A 126 6.50 -10.42 5.69
C THR A 126 5.69 -9.16 5.50
N ASN A 127 4.81 -9.16 4.51
CA ASN A 127 3.84 -8.09 4.31
C ASN A 127 3.01 -7.91 5.60
N ARG A 128 2.89 -6.68 6.07
CA ARG A 128 2.17 -6.30 7.29
C ARG A 128 0.96 -5.45 6.95
N PRO A 129 -0.08 -5.45 7.78
CA PRO A 129 -1.23 -4.58 7.52
C PRO A 129 -0.83 -3.10 7.53
N GLY A 130 -1.39 -2.36 6.58
CA GLY A 130 -1.23 -0.91 6.47
C GLY A 130 -2.43 -0.18 7.06
N VAL A 131 -2.20 1.01 7.64
CA VAL A 131 -3.25 1.85 8.19
C VAL A 131 -3.07 3.27 7.68
N LEU A 132 -4.11 3.81 7.06
CA LEU A 132 -4.15 5.19 6.58
C LEU A 132 -4.89 6.07 7.60
N LEU A 133 -4.23 7.11 8.09
CA LEU A 133 -4.79 8.09 9.03
C LEU A 133 -5.02 9.41 8.31
N ILE A 134 -6.26 9.89 8.31
CA ILE A 134 -6.67 11.08 7.54
C ILE A 134 -7.33 12.09 8.45
N ALA A 135 -6.68 13.24 8.65
CA ALA A 135 -7.23 14.33 9.44
C ALA A 135 -6.92 15.69 8.78
N PRO A 136 -7.65 16.76 9.15
CA PRO A 136 -7.37 18.13 8.70
C PRO A 136 -5.97 18.63 9.04
N ASP A 137 -5.34 18.02 10.04
CA ASP A 137 -3.98 18.31 10.48
C ASP A 137 -3.34 17.01 10.98
N ARG A 138 -2.15 16.67 10.46
CA ARG A 138 -1.37 15.48 10.84
C ARG A 138 -1.04 15.45 12.33
N VAL A 139 -0.85 16.62 12.96
CA VAL A 139 -0.54 16.73 14.40
C VAL A 139 -1.71 16.27 15.28
N GLY A 140 -2.94 16.34 14.76
CA GLY A 140 -4.15 15.96 15.49
C GLY A 140 -4.16 14.51 15.98
N TRP A 141 -3.41 13.62 15.32
CA TRP A 141 -3.35 12.19 15.66
C TRP A 141 -2.55 11.88 16.93
N GLY A 142 -1.75 12.83 17.43
CA GLY A 142 -0.98 12.67 18.66
C GLY A 142 -0.06 11.45 18.61
N LEU A 143 -0.23 10.52 19.56
CA LEU A 143 0.61 9.33 19.69
C LEU A 143 0.09 8.10 18.92
N LEU A 144 -1.09 8.19 18.30
CA LEU A 144 -1.71 7.03 17.66
C LEU A 144 -0.82 6.38 16.57
N PRO A 145 -0.16 7.12 15.66
CA PRO A 145 0.70 6.51 14.64
C PRO A 145 1.85 5.68 15.23
N ALA A 146 2.52 6.22 16.26
CA ALA A 146 3.58 5.51 16.97
C ALA A 146 3.06 4.26 17.70
N GLN A 147 1.84 4.30 18.25
CA GLN A 147 1.25 3.11 18.88
C GLN A 147 0.88 2.03 17.87
N LEU A 148 0.37 2.41 16.69
CA LEU A 148 0.11 1.46 15.59
C LEU A 148 1.41 0.77 15.15
N GLN A 149 2.49 1.54 15.08
CA GLN A 149 3.82 1.03 14.78
C GLN A 149 4.30 0.01 15.83
N VAL A 150 4.14 0.32 17.12
CA VAL A 150 4.45 -0.61 18.22
C VAL A 150 3.59 -1.87 18.16
N ALA A 151 2.33 -1.75 17.71
CA ALA A 151 1.43 -2.88 17.45
C ALA A 151 1.81 -3.69 16.19
N GLY A 152 2.86 -3.29 15.47
CA GLY A 152 3.37 -3.99 14.29
C GLY A 152 2.66 -3.63 12.98
N LEU A 153 1.86 -2.56 12.97
CA LEU A 153 1.15 -2.04 11.80
C LEU A 153 1.98 -0.93 11.14
N THR A 154 1.92 -0.82 9.82
CA THR A 154 2.49 0.33 9.11
C THR A 154 1.45 1.44 9.08
N ALA A 155 1.77 2.64 9.56
CA ALA A 155 0.84 3.76 9.59
C ALA A 155 1.30 4.87 8.64
N LEU A 156 0.40 5.33 7.76
CA LEU A 156 0.63 6.47 6.89
C LEU A 156 -0.32 7.59 7.30
N VAL A 157 0.24 8.73 7.70
CA VAL A 157 -0.51 9.91 8.13
C VAL A 157 -0.51 10.91 7.00
N VAL A 158 -1.70 11.27 6.51
CA VAL A 158 -1.88 12.24 5.43
C VAL A 158 -2.81 13.36 5.87
N ASP A 159 -2.58 14.54 5.29
CA ASP A 159 -3.59 15.60 5.30
C ASP A 159 -4.81 15.18 4.47
N VAL A 160 -5.97 15.80 4.72
CA VAL A 160 -7.21 15.47 4.02
C VAL A 160 -7.04 15.63 2.52
N PRO A 161 -7.32 14.59 1.72
CA PRO A 161 -7.27 14.70 0.27
C PRO A 161 -8.31 15.70 -0.24
N ALA A 162 -7.99 16.38 -1.34
CA ALA A 162 -8.89 17.35 -1.94
C ALA A 162 -10.13 16.67 -2.56
N THR A 163 -9.97 15.44 -3.05
CA THR A 163 -11.02 14.65 -3.70
C THR A 163 -11.04 13.19 -3.24
N HIS A 164 -12.10 12.45 -3.57
CA HIS A 164 -12.16 11.02 -3.29
C HIS A 164 -11.26 10.22 -4.24
N GLU A 165 -11.00 10.71 -5.46
CA GLU A 165 -10.02 10.10 -6.38
C GLU A 165 -8.62 10.11 -5.79
N ASP A 166 -8.20 11.24 -5.20
CA ASP A 166 -6.90 11.35 -4.52
C ASP A 166 -6.74 10.30 -3.43
N LEU A 167 -7.82 9.96 -2.71
CA LEU A 167 -7.76 8.92 -1.68
C LEU A 167 -7.43 7.54 -2.26
N THR A 168 -7.94 7.21 -3.45
CA THR A 168 -7.61 5.94 -4.11
C THR A 168 -6.14 5.88 -4.53
N THR A 169 -5.57 7.00 -4.99
CA THR A 169 -4.15 7.13 -5.29
C THR A 169 -3.31 6.99 -4.01
N ILE A 170 -3.73 7.61 -2.89
CA ILE A 170 -3.04 7.49 -1.59
C ILE A 170 -3.06 6.04 -1.08
N LEU A 171 -4.21 5.36 -1.14
CA LEU A 171 -4.33 3.95 -0.74
C LEU A 171 -3.46 3.05 -1.63
N THR A 172 -3.43 3.32 -2.94
CA THR A 172 -2.55 2.59 -3.87
C THR A 172 -1.08 2.81 -3.52
N SER A 173 -0.68 4.05 -3.27
CA SER A 173 0.69 4.39 -2.86
C SER A 173 1.07 3.72 -1.54
N LEU A 174 0.16 3.68 -0.55
CA LEU A 174 0.36 2.92 0.70
C LEU A 174 0.53 1.41 0.43
N SER A 175 -0.27 0.85 -0.47
CA SER A 175 -0.21 -0.57 -0.82
C SER A 175 1.09 -0.96 -1.53
N GLU A 176 1.76 0.00 -2.17
CA GLU A 176 3.06 -0.15 -2.82
C GLU A 176 4.24 0.15 -1.87
N ALA A 177 3.98 0.62 -0.66
CA ALA A 177 5.02 0.91 0.32
C ALA A 177 5.73 -0.39 0.77
N PRO A 178 7.06 -0.36 0.99
CA PRO A 178 7.81 -1.54 1.39
C PRO A 178 7.27 -2.19 2.66
N GLY A 179 6.97 -3.48 2.60
CA GLY A 179 6.51 -4.27 3.75
C GLY A 179 5.02 -4.11 4.09
N VAL A 180 4.24 -3.42 3.27
CA VAL A 180 2.78 -3.32 3.42
C VAL A 180 2.08 -4.44 2.63
N ASP A 181 1.03 -5.02 3.20
CA ASP A 181 0.14 -5.96 2.52
C ASP A 181 -1.01 -5.21 1.84
N PRO A 182 -1.10 -5.23 0.49
CA PRO A 182 -2.18 -4.56 -0.23
C PRO A 182 -3.57 -5.15 0.08
N GLY A 183 -3.66 -6.37 0.61
CA GLY A 183 -4.93 -7.02 0.98
C GLY A 183 -5.30 -6.94 2.45
N ARG A 184 -4.60 -6.10 3.24
CA ARG A 184 -4.88 -5.86 4.66
C ARG A 184 -4.67 -4.39 4.99
N LEU A 185 -5.58 -3.52 4.52
CA LEU A 185 -5.51 -2.08 4.81
C LEU A 185 -6.66 -1.60 5.68
N GLY A 186 -6.33 -0.82 6.71
CA GLY A 186 -7.28 -0.10 7.55
C GLY A 186 -7.29 1.40 7.24
N VAL A 187 -8.42 2.07 7.49
CA VAL A 187 -8.51 3.53 7.41
C VAL A 187 -9.07 4.10 8.71
N ILE A 188 -8.41 5.13 9.25
CA ILE A 188 -8.86 5.89 10.41
C ILE A 188 -9.23 7.29 9.95
N ALA A 189 -10.48 7.68 10.23
CA ALA A 189 -11.07 8.94 9.84
C ALA A 189 -11.67 9.65 11.05
N ALA A 190 -11.62 10.99 11.05
CA ALA A 190 -12.10 11.80 12.15
C ALA A 190 -12.96 12.99 11.71
N GLY A 191 -14.08 13.21 12.40
CA GLY A 191 -14.98 14.34 12.20
C GLY A 191 -15.47 14.48 10.76
N ASN A 192 -15.34 15.68 10.19
CA ASN A 192 -15.88 16.02 8.87
C ASN A 192 -15.19 15.32 7.69
N THR A 193 -14.09 14.60 7.94
CA THR A 193 -13.38 13.84 6.89
C THR A 193 -14.04 12.49 6.59
N ILE A 194 -14.94 12.03 7.47
CA ILE A 194 -15.51 10.69 7.41
C ILE A 194 -16.36 10.47 6.15
N ALA A 195 -17.23 11.43 5.78
CA ALA A 195 -18.10 11.28 4.61
C ALA A 195 -17.32 10.97 3.31
N PRO A 196 -16.35 11.80 2.86
CA PRO A 196 -15.62 11.51 1.63
C PRO A 196 -14.78 10.23 1.72
N ILE A 197 -14.27 9.87 2.92
CA ILE A 197 -13.51 8.64 3.12
C ILE A 197 -14.40 7.40 2.98
N LEU A 198 -15.63 7.44 3.52
CA LEU A 198 -16.58 6.35 3.35
C LEU A 198 -16.95 6.16 1.88
N THR A 199 -17.19 7.24 1.14
CA THR A 199 -17.47 7.17 -0.30
C THR A 199 -16.31 6.53 -1.06
N ALA A 200 -15.08 6.96 -0.79
CA ALA A 200 -13.88 6.41 -1.42
C ALA A 200 -13.63 4.94 -1.06
N CYS A 201 -13.79 4.56 0.22
CA CYS A 201 -13.66 3.17 0.65
C CYS A 201 -14.78 2.27 0.11
N ALA A 202 -15.99 2.81 -0.10
CA ALA A 202 -17.07 2.07 -0.75
C ALA A 202 -16.77 1.82 -2.24
N ALA A 203 -16.00 2.70 -2.89
CA ALA A 203 -15.54 2.55 -4.26
C ALA A 203 -14.27 1.69 -4.43
N SER A 204 -13.56 1.41 -3.33
CA SER A 204 -12.31 0.64 -3.34
C SER A 204 -12.43 -0.69 -2.59
N GLU A 205 -11.88 -1.75 -3.18
CA GLU A 205 -11.75 -3.05 -2.53
C GLU A 205 -10.59 -3.10 -1.53
N MET A 206 -9.74 -2.07 -1.49
CA MET A 206 -8.54 -2.04 -0.65
C MET A 206 -8.83 -1.71 0.82
N CYS A 207 -9.96 -1.09 1.17
CA CYS A 207 -10.26 -0.76 2.57
C CYS A 207 -10.89 -1.96 3.29
N ASP A 208 -10.13 -2.70 4.10
CA ASP A 208 -10.63 -3.88 4.83
C ASP A 208 -11.25 -3.54 6.19
N ALA A 209 -10.72 -2.53 6.89
CA ALA A 209 -11.23 -2.11 8.21
C ALA A 209 -11.35 -0.59 8.30
N LEU A 210 -12.35 -0.11 9.05
CA LEU A 210 -12.58 1.32 9.24
C LEU A 210 -12.70 1.69 10.72
N VAL A 211 -12.01 2.76 11.11
CA VAL A 211 -12.13 3.39 12.43
C VAL A 211 -12.67 4.81 12.24
N LEU A 212 -13.83 5.10 12.83
CA LEU A 212 -14.50 6.39 12.70
C LEU A 212 -14.57 7.10 14.05
N LEU A 213 -13.97 8.29 14.13
CA LEU A 213 -13.95 9.15 15.32
C LEU A 213 -14.90 10.32 15.14
N SER A 214 -15.96 10.39 15.93
CA SER A 214 -17.08 11.35 15.78
C SER A 214 -17.68 11.38 14.35
N PRO A 215 -18.30 10.27 13.87
CA PRO A 215 -19.03 10.29 12.60
C PRO A 215 -20.30 11.13 12.73
N ALA A 216 -20.38 12.29 12.07
CA ALA A 216 -21.55 13.18 12.11
C ALA A 216 -22.36 13.23 10.81
N ASP A 217 -21.71 13.03 9.67
CA ASP A 217 -22.35 13.07 8.34
C ASP A 217 -21.94 11.81 7.57
N VAL A 218 -22.88 10.89 7.39
CA VAL A 218 -22.64 9.61 6.73
C VAL A 218 -23.75 9.30 5.73
N VAL A 219 -23.35 8.85 4.55
CA VAL A 219 -24.30 8.46 3.49
C VAL A 219 -24.65 6.98 3.66
N ALA A 220 -25.94 6.68 3.81
CA ALA A 220 -26.40 5.31 4.09
C ALA A 220 -26.04 4.30 2.98
N SER A 221 -25.94 4.74 1.72
CA SER A 221 -25.50 3.88 0.61
C SER A 221 -24.08 3.39 0.79
N ASP A 222 -23.18 4.25 1.26
CA ASP A 222 -21.75 3.96 1.38
C ASP A 222 -21.52 2.98 2.52
N VAL A 223 -22.21 3.20 3.65
CA VAL A 223 -22.24 2.28 4.79
C VAL A 223 -22.75 0.90 4.38
N THR A 224 -23.79 0.85 3.55
CA THR A 224 -24.36 -0.43 3.07
C THR A 224 -23.37 -1.16 2.16
N ALA A 225 -22.68 -0.43 1.27
CA ALA A 225 -21.68 -1.00 0.36
C ALA A 225 -20.46 -1.56 1.10
N LEU A 226 -20.12 -0.99 2.26
CA LEU A 226 -19.00 -1.43 3.08
C LEU A 226 -19.32 -2.66 3.97
N ASN A 227 -20.58 -3.05 4.14
CA ASN A 227 -20.93 -4.22 4.94
C ASN A 227 -20.56 -5.51 4.16
N PRO A 228 -19.83 -6.51 4.74
CA PRO A 228 -19.63 -6.77 6.17
C PRO A 228 -18.25 -6.39 6.74
N ARG A 229 -17.56 -5.39 6.18
CA ARG A 229 -16.24 -4.96 6.69
C ARG A 229 -16.34 -4.53 8.16
N PRO A 230 -15.32 -4.80 8.99
CA PRO A 230 -15.27 -4.39 10.39
C PRO A 230 -15.21 -2.86 10.56
N PHE A 231 -16.01 -2.34 11.49
CA PHE A 231 -16.01 -0.94 11.92
C PHE A 231 -15.70 -0.81 13.41
N PHE A 232 -14.85 0.16 13.76
CA PHE A 232 -14.68 0.65 15.11
C PHE A 232 -15.20 2.10 15.18
N LEU A 233 -16.24 2.31 15.97
CA LEU A 233 -16.96 3.57 16.04
C LEU A 233 -16.71 4.20 17.40
N VAL A 234 -16.27 5.46 17.42
CA VAL A 234 -16.06 6.21 18.66
C VAL A 234 -16.81 7.52 18.59
N ALA A 235 -17.58 7.83 19.63
CA ALA A 235 -18.21 9.14 19.77
C ALA A 235 -18.34 9.52 21.25
N ALA A 236 -18.23 10.81 21.55
CA ALA A 236 -18.53 11.31 22.88
C ALA A 236 -20.05 11.44 23.07
N ASN A 237 -20.57 11.09 24.25
CA ASN A 237 -21.99 11.26 24.55
C ASN A 237 -22.43 12.74 24.68
N THR A 238 -21.48 13.66 24.80
CA THR A 238 -21.72 15.11 24.73
C THR A 238 -21.74 15.65 23.31
N ASP A 239 -21.27 14.89 22.31
CA ASP A 239 -21.26 15.28 20.90
C ASP A 239 -22.64 14.99 20.29
N ALA A 240 -23.50 16.01 20.27
CA ALA A 240 -24.89 15.88 19.82
C ALA A 240 -25.02 15.56 18.33
N ALA A 241 -23.98 15.82 17.52
CA ALA A 241 -24.00 15.54 16.09
C ALA A 241 -23.54 14.10 15.82
N ALA A 242 -22.41 13.68 16.41
CA ALA A 242 -21.81 12.40 16.06
C ALA A 242 -22.35 11.21 16.86
N TYR A 243 -22.70 11.40 18.14
CA TYR A 243 -23.17 10.30 18.99
C TYR A 243 -24.39 9.54 18.43
N PRO A 244 -25.50 10.20 18.03
CA PRO A 244 -26.66 9.48 17.50
C PRO A 244 -26.33 8.76 16.18
N VAL A 245 -25.43 9.32 15.38
CA VAL A 245 -24.99 8.71 14.12
C VAL A 245 -24.14 7.47 14.39
N ALA A 246 -23.13 7.56 15.26
CA ALA A 246 -22.30 6.42 15.66
C ALA A 246 -23.14 5.28 16.26
N LEU A 247 -24.11 5.61 17.12
CA LEU A 247 -25.04 4.64 17.68
C LEU A 247 -25.88 3.97 16.58
N SER A 248 -26.42 4.75 15.64
CA SER A 248 -27.20 4.19 14.53
C SER A 248 -26.38 3.25 13.65
N LEU A 249 -25.14 3.62 13.32
CA LEU A 249 -24.21 2.80 12.55
C LEU A 249 -23.89 1.48 13.26
N SER A 250 -23.68 1.51 14.59
CA SER A 250 -23.41 0.31 15.39
C SER A 250 -24.53 -0.73 15.32
N THR A 251 -25.77 -0.28 15.08
CA THR A 251 -26.93 -1.17 14.94
C THR A 251 -27.23 -1.58 13.49
N ALA A 252 -26.75 -0.80 12.52
CA ALA A 252 -26.97 -1.04 11.10
C ALA A 252 -25.91 -1.98 10.48
N LEU A 253 -24.67 -1.91 10.97
CA LEU A 253 -23.55 -2.70 10.49
C LEU A 253 -23.50 -4.07 11.17
N THR A 254 -23.09 -5.10 10.42
CA THR A 254 -23.02 -6.48 10.96
C THR A 254 -21.80 -6.70 11.84
N ASN A 255 -20.68 -6.03 11.55
CA ASN A 255 -19.44 -6.14 12.29
C ASN A 255 -18.99 -4.75 12.77
N ALA A 256 -19.64 -4.23 13.80
CA ALA A 256 -19.31 -2.93 14.39
C ALA A 256 -19.04 -3.06 15.88
N THR A 257 -17.95 -2.45 16.33
CA THR A 257 -17.64 -2.20 17.74
C THR A 257 -17.89 -0.72 18.02
N PHE A 258 -18.74 -0.41 18.99
CA PHE A 258 -19.02 0.97 19.37
C PHE A 258 -18.45 1.28 20.76
N ARG A 259 -17.66 2.35 20.82
CA ARG A 259 -17.08 2.88 22.03
C ARG A 259 -17.65 4.26 22.34
N GLU A 260 -18.40 4.33 23.44
CA GLU A 260 -18.85 5.60 24.02
C GLU A 260 -17.76 6.21 24.89
N ILE A 261 -17.56 7.52 24.73
CA ILE A 261 -16.62 8.34 25.49
C ILE A 261 -17.37 9.50 26.17
N ALA A 262 -16.84 10.03 27.27
CA ALA A 262 -17.50 11.10 28.01
C ALA A 262 -17.43 12.47 27.33
N ALA A 263 -16.32 12.80 26.67
CA ALA A 263 -16.11 14.11 26.03
C ALA A 263 -15.06 14.04 24.92
N GLY A 264 -15.13 15.02 24.01
CA GLY A 264 -14.21 15.17 22.87
C GLY A 264 -14.92 15.06 21.53
N GLU A 265 -14.26 15.52 20.47
CA GLU A 265 -14.75 15.46 19.10
C GLU A 265 -13.60 15.18 18.15
N GLY A 266 -13.86 14.39 17.09
CA GLY A 266 -12.86 14.06 16.06
C GLY A 266 -11.59 13.45 16.66
N THR A 267 -10.41 13.96 16.27
CA THR A 267 -9.13 13.50 16.84
C THR A 267 -8.95 13.90 18.30
N GLY A 268 -9.70 14.88 18.81
CA GLY A 268 -9.69 15.24 20.23
C GLY A 268 -10.13 14.09 21.15
N LEU A 269 -10.88 13.10 20.62
CA LEU A 269 -11.23 11.87 21.34
C LEU A 269 -9.99 11.06 21.77
N LEU A 270 -8.89 11.14 21.02
CA LEU A 270 -7.65 10.39 21.27
C LEU A 270 -6.91 10.82 22.54
N SER A 271 -7.33 11.92 23.17
CA SER A 271 -6.86 12.34 24.49
C SER A 271 -7.43 11.50 25.64
N ASN A 272 -8.46 10.68 25.38
CA ASN A 272 -9.05 9.80 26.38
C ASN A 272 -8.15 8.58 26.65
N GLU A 273 -7.98 8.26 27.93
CA GLU A 273 -7.09 7.20 28.39
C GLU A 273 -7.44 5.83 27.77
N GLY A 274 -6.42 5.15 27.24
CA GLY A 274 -6.53 3.80 26.67
C GLY A 274 -7.18 3.71 25.29
N LEU A 275 -7.75 4.80 24.75
CA LEU A 275 -8.43 4.74 23.44
C LEU A 275 -7.47 4.39 22.31
N ASN A 276 -6.27 4.98 22.31
CA ASN A 276 -5.29 4.74 21.26
C ASN A 276 -4.82 3.27 21.26
N ASP A 277 -4.58 2.69 22.44
CA ASP A 277 -4.22 1.28 22.60
C ASP A 277 -5.37 0.35 22.17
N GLU A 278 -6.61 0.71 22.50
CA GLU A 278 -7.81 -0.04 22.11
C GLU A 278 -7.98 -0.06 20.59
N ILE A 279 -7.80 1.09 19.92
CA ILE A 279 -7.84 1.20 18.46
C ILE A 279 -6.74 0.36 17.82
N ALA A 280 -5.51 0.44 18.32
CA ALA A 280 -4.38 -0.30 17.78
C ALA A 280 -4.57 -1.82 17.91
N ASN A 281 -5.01 -2.28 19.08
CA ASN A 281 -5.31 -3.69 19.32
C ASN A 281 -6.45 -4.17 18.42
N TRP A 282 -7.55 -3.41 18.34
CA TRP A 282 -8.68 -3.77 17.49
C TRP A 282 -8.28 -3.86 16.01
N LEU A 283 -7.48 -2.91 15.50
CA LEU A 283 -6.99 -2.94 14.12
C LEU A 283 -6.10 -4.16 13.87
N SER A 284 -5.23 -4.49 14.82
CA SER A 284 -4.37 -5.69 14.70
C SER A 284 -5.17 -6.98 14.59
N GLU A 285 -6.29 -7.08 15.32
CA GLU A 285 -7.20 -8.24 15.25
C GLU A 285 -8.04 -8.23 13.98
N ALA A 286 -8.60 -7.07 13.61
CA ALA A 286 -9.46 -6.91 12.44
C ALA A 286 -8.70 -7.21 11.13
N LEU A 287 -7.40 -6.87 11.08
CA LEU A 287 -6.54 -7.08 9.92
C LEU A 287 -5.70 -8.37 10.03
N ALA A 288 -5.92 -9.22 11.03
CA ALA A 288 -5.11 -10.42 11.23
C ALA A 288 -5.29 -11.48 10.11
N GLY A 289 -6.48 -11.56 9.51
CA GLY A 289 -6.79 -12.45 8.38
C GLY A 289 -6.87 -13.94 8.73
#